data_AF-A0A7S1WKQ8-F1
#
_entry.id   AF-A0A7S1WKQ8-F1
#
_cell.length_a   1.000
_cell.length_b   1.000
_cell.length_c   1.000
_cell.angle_alpha   90.00
_cell.angle_beta   90.00
_cell.angle_gamma   90.00
#
_symmetry.space_group_name_H-M   'P 1'
#
loop_
_entity.id
_entity.type
_entity.pdbx_description
1 polymer ?
#
loop_
_entity_poly.entity_id
_entity_poly.type
_entity_poly.pdbx_seq_one_letter_code
_entity_poly.pdbx_strand_id
1 'polypeptide(L)'
;ARSVVLGVSGDEQRQSALEARVEQVFQCRSSSESFVRVCSFGMVGLALMIYVRESLQPYVWGLDCDRVKTGLDGMGGNKGCVCARLMLGTLSLCFVNVHLASGQSASAERNQNVVQVLADAFQGVSCRGASRRPKQGFQRESRFRVDAHNMTVIFGDFNSRLELPKDTWPPGPQPSWLQWDQLLLGHFISLKGFREGLVSFP
;
A
#
# COMPACT_ATOMS: atom_id res chain seq x y z
N ALA A 1 0.43 20.91 -15.73
CA ALA A 1 1.42 19.89 -15.29
C ALA A 1 0.93 18.52 -15.74
N ARG A 2 1.80 17.71 -16.36
CA ARG A 2 1.41 16.38 -16.86
C ARG A 2 1.13 15.46 -15.67
N SER A 3 -0.11 15.00 -15.54
CA SER A 3 -0.46 13.81 -14.75
C SER A 3 0.53 12.71 -15.15
N VAL A 4 1.42 12.30 -14.24
CA VAL A 4 2.36 11.20 -14.51
C VAL A 4 1.58 9.91 -14.35
N VAL A 5 0.74 9.61 -15.34
CA VAL A 5 0.19 8.26 -15.54
C VAL A 5 1.10 7.61 -16.56
N LEU A 6 2.00 6.76 -16.05
CA LEU A 6 2.74 5.84 -16.87
C LEU A 6 1.81 4.65 -17.10
N GLY A 7 1.49 4.40 -18.38
CA GLY A 7 0.57 3.34 -18.80
C GLY A 7 0.90 2.03 -18.12
N VAL A 8 -0.04 1.53 -17.34
CA VAL A 8 0.18 0.42 -16.42
C VAL A 8 -0.79 -0.70 -16.77
N SER A 9 -0.23 -1.84 -17.19
CA SER A 9 -1.03 -3.03 -17.50
C SER A 9 -1.96 -3.36 -16.32
N GLY A 10 -3.26 -3.29 -16.59
CA GLY A 10 -4.37 -3.42 -15.66
C GLY A 10 -5.68 -3.10 -16.39
N ASP A 11 -6.81 -3.14 -15.69
CA ASP A 11 -8.10 -2.71 -16.24
C ASP A 11 -8.19 -1.17 -16.21
N GLU A 12 -7.66 -0.53 -17.26
CA GLU A 12 -7.59 0.92 -17.41
C GLU A 12 -8.96 1.59 -17.30
N GLN A 13 -10.02 0.91 -17.75
CA GLN A 13 -11.40 1.40 -17.65
C GLN A 13 -11.84 1.45 -16.18
N ARG A 14 -11.61 0.38 -15.41
CA ARG A 14 -11.94 0.37 -13.97
C ARG A 14 -11.13 1.39 -13.18
N GLN A 15 -9.85 1.56 -13.51
CA GLN A 15 -9.01 2.57 -12.87
C GLN A 15 -9.56 3.97 -13.17
N SER A 16 -9.83 4.29 -14.43
CA SER A 16 -10.38 5.60 -14.85
C SER A 16 -11.74 5.87 -14.21
N ALA A 17 -12.61 4.86 -14.12
CA ALA A 17 -13.90 4.98 -13.45
C ALA A 17 -13.77 5.22 -11.93
N LEU A 18 -12.75 4.65 -11.28
CA LEU A 18 -12.47 4.90 -9.88
C LEU A 18 -11.93 6.32 -9.67
N GLU A 19 -10.98 6.76 -10.49
CA GLU A 19 -10.44 8.12 -10.48
C GLU A 19 -11.54 9.17 -10.64
N ALA A 20 -12.41 8.99 -11.64
CA ALA A 20 -13.53 9.90 -11.90
C ALA A 20 -14.49 10.01 -10.71
N ARG A 21 -14.80 8.90 -10.02
CA ARG A 21 -15.64 8.92 -8.81
C ARG A 21 -14.99 9.68 -7.67
N VAL A 22 -13.68 9.49 -7.45
CA VAL A 22 -12.93 10.20 -6.41
C VAL A 22 -12.90 11.71 -6.71
N GLU A 23 -12.61 12.07 -7.96
CA GLU A 23 -12.56 13.46 -8.40
C GLU A 23 -13.92 14.15 -8.34
N GLN A 24 -15.00 13.42 -8.64
CA GLN A 24 -16.37 13.92 -8.45
C GLN A 24 -16.66 14.24 -6.98
N VAL A 25 -16.19 13.40 -6.03
CA VAL A 25 -16.36 13.69 -4.60
C VAL A 25 -15.62 14.96 -4.19
N PHE A 26 -14.42 15.22 -4.73
CA PHE A 26 -13.72 16.48 -4.47
C PHE A 26 -14.46 17.69 -5.04
N GLN A 27 -15.12 17.55 -6.19
CA GLN A 27 -15.92 18.62 -6.80
C GLN A 27 -17.23 18.88 -6.05
N CYS A 28 -17.89 17.85 -5.54
CA CYS A 28 -19.17 17.97 -4.84
C CYS A 28 -19.05 18.53 -3.43
N ARG A 29 -17.89 18.38 -2.78
CA ARG A 29 -17.62 19.04 -1.49
C ARG A 29 -17.34 20.50 -1.79
N SER A 30 -18.29 21.39 -1.47
CA SER A 30 -18.27 22.84 -1.66
C SER A 30 -17.11 23.60 -0.96
N SER A 31 -16.03 22.93 -0.57
CA SER A 31 -14.82 23.58 -0.08
C SER A 31 -14.15 24.34 -1.20
N SER A 32 -13.65 25.53 -0.91
CA SER A 32 -12.78 26.34 -1.77
C SER A 32 -11.42 25.69 -2.07
N GLU A 33 -11.24 24.42 -1.74
CA GLU A 33 -9.98 23.68 -1.85
C GLU A 33 -10.06 22.70 -3.01
N SER A 34 -9.34 23.01 -4.08
CA SER A 34 -9.11 22.11 -5.21
C SER A 34 -8.04 21.07 -4.88
N PHE A 35 -8.21 19.86 -5.41
CA PHE A 35 -7.23 18.78 -5.31
C PHE A 35 -6.72 18.40 -6.69
N VAL A 36 -5.43 18.10 -6.77
CA VAL A 36 -4.76 17.63 -7.99
C VAL A 36 -4.17 16.25 -7.77
N ARG A 37 -4.26 15.40 -8.79
CA ARG A 37 -3.74 14.04 -8.77
C ARG A 37 -2.22 14.04 -8.99
N VAL A 38 -1.47 13.50 -8.04
CA VAL A 38 -0.02 13.30 -8.13
C VAL A 38 0.30 12.02 -8.89
N CYS A 39 -0.33 10.90 -8.51
CA CYS A 39 -0.18 9.62 -9.18
C CYS A 39 -1.43 8.76 -9.02
N SER A 40 -1.63 7.84 -9.97
CA SER A 40 -2.66 6.80 -9.88
C SER A 40 -2.21 5.57 -10.66
N PHE A 41 -2.16 4.43 -9.98
CA PHE A 41 -1.77 3.16 -10.56
C PHE A 41 -2.21 1.99 -9.69
N GLY A 42 -2.32 0.80 -10.28
CA GLY A 42 -2.74 -0.39 -9.55
C GLY A 42 -2.26 -1.71 -10.16
N MET A 43 -2.29 -2.79 -9.38
CA MET A 43 -2.20 -4.15 -9.92
C MET A 43 -3.51 -4.88 -9.65
N VAL A 44 -3.65 -6.13 -10.11
CA VAL A 44 -4.87 -6.91 -9.88
C VAL A 44 -5.20 -6.90 -8.39
N GLY A 45 -6.37 -6.35 -8.03
CA GLY A 45 -6.86 -6.27 -6.64
C GLY A 45 -6.26 -5.17 -5.77
N LEU A 46 -5.46 -4.26 -6.32
CA LEU A 46 -4.82 -3.15 -5.59
C LEU A 46 -4.81 -1.86 -6.41
N ALA A 47 -5.14 -0.73 -5.80
CA ALA A 47 -5.03 0.59 -6.40
C ALA A 47 -4.42 1.59 -5.41
N LEU A 48 -3.56 2.48 -5.89
CA LEU A 48 -3.01 3.59 -5.12
C LEU A 48 -3.19 4.88 -5.92
N MET A 49 -3.87 5.84 -5.32
CA MET A 49 -4.07 7.17 -5.85
C MET A 49 -3.62 8.17 -4.79
N ILE A 50 -2.78 9.13 -5.18
CA ILE A 50 -2.34 10.22 -4.31
C ILE A 50 -2.85 11.52 -4.90
N TYR A 51 -3.66 12.23 -4.13
CA TYR A 51 -4.13 13.57 -4.43
C TYR A 51 -3.56 14.53 -3.38
N VAL A 52 -3.22 15.74 -3.80
CA VAL A 52 -2.80 16.82 -2.91
C VAL A 52 -3.66 18.04 -3.17
N ARG A 53 -3.79 18.91 -2.17
CA ARG A 53 -4.39 20.23 -2.40
C ARG A 53 -3.59 20.97 -3.48
N GLU A 54 -4.26 21.69 -4.36
CA GLU A 54 -3.60 22.41 -5.46
C GLU A 54 -2.52 23.38 -4.96
N SER A 55 -2.76 24.03 -3.82
CA SER A 55 -1.78 24.91 -3.16
C SER A 55 -0.50 24.21 -2.73
N LEU A 56 -0.52 22.89 -2.54
CA LEU A 56 0.65 22.08 -2.18
C LEU A 56 1.40 21.54 -3.39
N GLN A 57 0.81 21.59 -4.60
CA GLN A 57 1.39 21.02 -5.81
C GLN A 57 2.82 21.53 -6.10
N PRO A 58 3.17 22.83 -5.95
CA PRO A 58 4.53 23.30 -6.22
C PRO A 58 5.60 22.69 -5.32
N TYR A 59 5.20 22.13 -4.17
CA TYR A 59 6.10 21.51 -3.19
C TYR A 59 6.23 19.99 -3.40
N VAL A 60 5.49 19.39 -4.33
CA VAL A 60 5.56 17.95 -4.62
C VAL A 60 6.63 17.69 -5.68
N TRP A 61 7.63 16.88 -5.35
CA TRP A 61 8.67 16.47 -6.29
C TRP A 61 9.24 15.09 -5.97
N GLY A 62 10.08 14.57 -6.87
CA GLY A 62 10.77 13.30 -6.63
C GLY A 62 9.82 12.10 -6.50
N LEU A 63 8.73 12.06 -7.26
CA LEU A 63 7.82 10.91 -7.28
C LEU A 63 8.54 9.67 -7.82
N ASP A 64 8.44 8.56 -7.11
CA ASP A 64 8.80 7.23 -7.59
C ASP A 64 7.73 6.22 -7.17
N CYS A 65 7.43 5.27 -8.03
CA CYS A 65 6.36 4.29 -7.86
C CYS A 65 6.90 2.89 -8.14
N ASP A 66 6.35 1.88 -7.47
CA ASP A 66 6.70 0.49 -7.73
C ASP A 66 5.57 -0.47 -7.37
N ARG A 67 5.70 -1.71 -7.85
CA ARG A 67 4.83 -2.85 -7.58
C ARG A 67 5.68 -4.05 -7.20
N VAL A 68 5.32 -4.69 -6.09
CA VAL A 68 5.93 -5.94 -5.64
C VAL A 68 4.86 -7.03 -5.69
N LYS A 69 5.14 -8.16 -6.31
CA LYS A 69 4.28 -9.34 -6.31
C LYS A 69 4.87 -10.38 -5.36
N THR A 70 4.05 -10.96 -4.47
CA THR A 70 4.51 -11.89 -3.42
C THR A 70 4.01 -13.33 -3.58
N GLY A 71 3.11 -13.63 -4.54
CA GLY A 71 2.60 -14.98 -4.82
C GLY A 71 3.63 -15.93 -5.48
N LEU A 72 3.23 -17.17 -5.82
CA LEU A 72 4.05 -18.25 -6.40
C LEU A 72 5.13 -17.71 -7.37
N ASP A 73 6.36 -17.62 -6.86
CA ASP A 73 7.57 -17.11 -7.53
C ASP A 73 7.47 -15.75 -8.22
N GLY A 74 6.56 -14.88 -7.75
CA GLY A 74 6.29 -13.58 -8.35
C GLY A 74 5.61 -13.65 -9.72
N MET A 75 5.31 -14.86 -10.20
CA MET A 75 4.77 -15.14 -11.54
C MET A 75 3.24 -15.16 -11.56
N GLY A 76 2.59 -15.48 -10.43
CA GLY A 76 1.12 -15.53 -10.31
C GLY A 76 0.59 -14.91 -9.02
N GLY A 77 -0.60 -14.29 -9.10
CA GLY A 77 -1.37 -13.84 -7.94
C GLY A 77 -1.71 -12.34 -7.90
N ASN A 78 -2.75 -12.02 -7.14
CA ASN A 78 -3.20 -10.65 -6.82
C ASN A 78 -2.64 -10.15 -5.47
N LYS A 79 -1.56 -10.76 -4.99
CA LYS A 79 -0.95 -10.50 -3.68
C LYS A 79 0.37 -9.76 -3.82
N GLY A 80 0.64 -8.87 -2.87
CA GLY A 80 1.84 -8.05 -2.82
C GLY A 80 1.49 -6.60 -2.48
N CYS A 81 2.10 -5.64 -3.16
CA CYS A 81 1.86 -4.22 -2.92
C CYS A 81 1.94 -3.36 -4.17
N VAL A 82 1.29 -2.20 -4.09
CA VAL A 82 1.61 -1.01 -4.87
C VAL A 82 2.13 0.06 -3.91
N CYS A 83 3.20 0.75 -4.28
CA CYS A 83 3.82 1.73 -3.39
C CYS A 83 4.35 2.94 -4.15
N ALA A 84 4.30 4.09 -3.50
CA ALA A 84 4.80 5.34 -4.04
C ALA A 84 5.52 6.12 -2.95
N ARG A 85 6.57 6.83 -3.35
CA ARG A 85 7.25 7.81 -2.50
C ARG A 85 7.35 9.13 -3.21
N LEU A 86 7.30 10.21 -2.44
CA LEU A 86 7.45 11.57 -2.94
C LEU A 86 8.05 12.47 -1.85
N MET A 87 8.56 13.61 -2.29
CA MET A 87 8.92 14.73 -1.42
C MET A 87 7.75 15.71 -1.39
N LEU A 88 7.38 16.15 -0.19
CA LEU A 88 6.49 17.29 0.04
C LEU A 88 7.28 18.37 0.78
N GLY A 89 7.77 19.36 0.04
CA GLY A 89 8.77 20.30 0.53
C GLY A 89 10.07 19.55 0.86
N THR A 90 10.43 19.51 2.14
CA THR A 90 11.60 18.80 2.67
C THR A 90 11.27 17.44 3.28
N LEU A 91 9.98 17.09 3.40
CA LEU A 91 9.54 15.84 3.99
C LEU A 91 9.48 14.74 2.93
N SER A 92 10.17 13.63 3.20
CA SER A 92 10.06 12.41 2.42
C SER A 92 8.92 11.53 2.94
N LEU A 93 7.98 11.18 2.06
CA LEU A 93 6.79 10.38 2.37
C LEU A 93 6.80 9.10 1.55
N CYS A 94 6.43 7.97 2.17
CA CYS A 94 6.26 6.69 1.49
C CYS A 94 4.91 6.06 1.85
N PHE A 95 4.17 5.61 0.83
CA PHE A 95 2.87 4.98 0.95
C PHE A 95 2.93 3.58 0.35
N VAL A 96 2.54 2.56 1.11
CA VAL A 96 2.59 1.15 0.72
C VAL A 96 1.21 0.53 0.92
N ASN A 97 0.48 0.30 -0.16
CA ASN A 97 -0.81 -0.39 -0.14
C ASN A 97 -0.60 -1.88 -0.40
N VAL A 98 -0.88 -2.72 0.60
CA VAL A 98 -0.67 -4.17 0.57
C VAL A 98 -1.96 -4.96 0.40
N HIS A 99 -1.84 -6.14 -0.20
CA HIS A 99 -2.85 -7.19 -0.17
C HIS A 99 -2.11 -8.49 0.11
N LEU A 100 -2.17 -8.97 1.35
CA LEU A 100 -1.37 -10.09 1.85
C LEU A 100 -2.11 -11.42 1.76
N ALA A 101 -1.40 -12.52 1.97
CA ALA A 101 -1.94 -13.88 1.94
C ALA A 101 -3.20 -14.05 2.81
N SER A 102 -4.23 -14.64 2.22
CA SER A 102 -5.52 -14.92 2.88
C SER A 102 -5.52 -16.27 3.56
N GLY A 103 -6.40 -16.46 4.54
CA GLY A 103 -6.60 -17.74 5.22
C GLY A 103 -6.19 -17.69 6.70
N GLN A 104 -6.88 -18.48 7.53
CA GLN A 104 -6.73 -18.45 8.98
C GLN A 104 -5.27 -18.73 9.41
N SER A 105 -4.69 -19.80 8.85
CA SER A 105 -3.36 -20.30 9.21
C SER A 105 -2.19 -19.66 8.43
N ALA A 106 -2.45 -18.62 7.62
CA ALA A 106 -1.45 -18.01 6.76
C ALA A 106 -0.68 -16.83 7.41
N SER A 107 -0.64 -16.74 8.74
CA SER A 107 0.02 -15.63 9.46
C SER A 107 1.52 -15.53 9.14
N ALA A 108 2.22 -16.66 9.11
CA ALA A 108 3.63 -16.72 8.72
C ALA A 108 3.86 -16.26 7.27
N GLU A 109 2.99 -16.67 6.34
CA GLU A 109 3.06 -16.25 4.93
C GLU A 109 2.81 -14.75 4.78
N ARG A 110 1.84 -14.19 5.53
CA ARG A 110 1.60 -12.74 5.57
C ARG A 110 2.83 -11.97 6.05
N ASN A 111 3.48 -12.42 7.11
CA ASN A 111 4.72 -11.80 7.58
C ASN A 111 5.83 -11.89 6.52
N GLN A 112 5.99 -13.03 5.83
CA GLN A 112 6.95 -13.17 4.73
C GLN A 112 6.61 -12.26 3.54
N ASN A 113 5.32 -12.07 3.23
CA ASN A 113 4.86 -11.14 2.20
C ASN A 113 5.29 -9.70 2.56
N VAL A 114 5.12 -9.28 3.81
CA VAL A 114 5.57 -7.96 4.27
C VAL A 114 7.09 -7.83 4.17
N VAL A 115 7.86 -8.82 4.64
CA VAL A 115 9.34 -8.82 4.50
C VAL A 115 9.74 -8.62 3.04
N GLN A 116 9.13 -9.37 2.12
CA GLN A 116 9.42 -9.25 0.70
C GLN A 116 9.03 -7.87 0.14
N VAL A 117 7.86 -7.34 0.50
CA VAL A 117 7.41 -6.00 0.09
C VAL A 117 8.41 -4.92 0.53
N LEU A 118 8.81 -4.94 1.80
CA LEU A 118 9.75 -3.96 2.35
C LEU A 118 11.14 -4.07 1.73
N ALA A 119 11.58 -5.29 1.41
CA ALA A 119 12.89 -5.54 0.80
C ALA A 119 12.93 -5.23 -0.71
N ASP A 120 11.86 -5.53 -1.44
CA ASP A 120 11.84 -5.41 -2.91
C ASP A 120 11.44 -4.00 -3.37
N ALA A 121 10.60 -3.27 -2.64
CA ALA A 121 10.11 -1.97 -3.08
C ALA A 121 11.25 -1.02 -3.51
N PHE A 122 11.13 -0.47 -4.72
CA PHE A 122 12.10 0.42 -5.39
C PHE A 122 13.45 -0.23 -5.76
N GLN A 123 13.62 -1.54 -5.55
CA GLN A 123 14.88 -2.24 -5.84
C GLN A 123 14.95 -2.80 -7.26
N GLY A 124 16.12 -2.68 -7.89
CA GLY A 124 16.41 -3.26 -9.21
C GLY A 124 16.67 -4.78 -9.18
N VAL A 125 16.87 -5.34 -7.99
CA VAL A 125 17.03 -6.79 -7.74
C VAL A 125 16.15 -7.15 -6.54
N SER A 126 15.37 -8.22 -6.64
CA SER A 126 14.55 -8.70 -5.53
C SER A 126 15.42 -9.32 -4.42
N CYS A 127 14.86 -9.47 -3.23
CA CYS A 127 15.46 -10.20 -2.11
C CYS A 127 15.74 -11.68 -2.42
N ARG A 128 15.16 -12.21 -3.50
CA ARG A 128 15.41 -13.55 -4.05
C ARG A 128 16.42 -13.58 -5.21
N GLY A 129 17.04 -12.44 -5.52
CA GLY A 129 18.06 -12.32 -6.57
C GLY A 129 17.51 -12.13 -8.00
N ALA A 130 16.19 -11.98 -8.17
CA ALA A 130 15.60 -11.79 -9.50
C ALA A 130 15.75 -10.33 -9.97
N SER A 131 16.16 -10.12 -11.22
CA SER A 131 16.22 -8.78 -11.81
C SER A 131 14.83 -8.17 -11.95
N ARG A 132 14.64 -6.98 -11.37
CA ARG A 132 13.40 -6.20 -11.43
C ARG A 132 13.64 -4.96 -12.30
N ARG A 133 13.72 -5.18 -13.61
CA ARG A 133 14.02 -4.12 -14.59
C ARG A 133 13.00 -2.96 -14.53
N PRO A 134 13.43 -1.73 -14.85
CA PRO A 134 12.51 -0.61 -15.02
C PRO A 134 11.45 -0.95 -16.07
N LYS A 135 10.17 -0.73 -15.74
CA LYS A 135 9.06 -1.05 -16.64
C LYS A 135 7.83 -0.23 -16.25
N GLN A 136 7.06 0.22 -17.25
CA GLN A 136 5.81 0.99 -17.02
C GLN A 136 6.03 2.19 -16.10
N GLY A 137 7.21 2.81 -16.21
CA GLY A 137 7.56 3.98 -15.43
C GLY A 137 8.02 3.74 -13.99
N PHE A 138 8.04 2.49 -13.53
CA PHE A 138 8.67 2.11 -12.26
C PHE A 138 10.18 2.07 -12.46
N GLN A 139 10.90 2.95 -11.77
CA GLN A 139 12.33 3.16 -12.02
C GLN A 139 13.18 2.01 -11.47
N ARG A 140 12.90 1.59 -10.22
CA ARG A 140 13.60 0.45 -9.57
C ARG A 140 15.13 0.59 -9.59
N GLU A 141 15.60 1.80 -9.32
CA GLU A 141 17.03 2.13 -9.36
C GLU A 141 17.76 1.83 -8.05
N SER A 142 17.10 1.18 -7.08
CA SER A 142 17.66 0.89 -5.74
C SER A 142 18.13 2.14 -4.99
N ARG A 143 17.49 3.29 -5.25
CA ARG A 143 17.81 4.58 -4.61
C ARG A 143 17.05 4.82 -3.30
N PHE A 144 15.92 4.15 -3.10
CA PHE A 144 15.02 4.38 -1.98
C PHE A 144 14.74 3.08 -1.26
N ARG A 145 14.45 3.18 0.04
CA ARG A 145 13.96 2.07 0.85
C ARG A 145 12.73 2.52 1.61
N VAL A 146 11.77 1.62 1.82
CA VAL A 146 10.51 1.93 2.49
C VAL A 146 10.72 2.44 3.91
N ASP A 147 11.73 1.92 4.61
CA ASP A 147 12.10 2.29 5.99
C ASP A 147 12.94 3.58 6.10
N ALA A 148 13.35 4.17 4.98
CA ALA A 148 14.28 5.32 4.94
C ALA A 148 13.60 6.67 4.62
N HIS A 149 12.33 6.84 5.00
CA HIS A 149 11.56 8.07 4.80
C HIS A 149 11.21 8.73 6.14
N ASN A 150 10.94 10.04 6.14
CA ASN A 150 10.51 10.75 7.35
C ASN A 150 9.17 10.19 7.88
N MET A 151 8.29 9.79 6.96
CA MET A 151 7.05 9.10 7.27
C MET A 151 6.77 8.01 6.25
N THR A 152 6.49 6.82 6.75
CA THR A 152 6.04 5.69 5.95
C THR A 152 4.70 5.21 6.48
N VAL A 153 3.72 5.10 5.58
CA VAL A 153 2.39 4.56 5.87
C VAL A 153 2.22 3.29 5.08
N ILE A 154 2.06 2.18 5.81
CA ILE A 154 1.65 0.90 5.24
C ILE A 154 0.18 0.66 5.59
N PHE A 155 -0.62 0.32 4.59
CA PHE A 155 -2.06 0.15 4.71
C PHE A 155 -2.57 -0.86 3.68
N GLY A 156 -3.85 -1.20 3.72
CA GLY A 156 -4.48 -2.10 2.76
C GLY A 156 -5.06 -3.33 3.44
N ASP A 157 -5.22 -4.41 2.66
CA ASP A 157 -5.74 -5.68 3.17
C ASP A 157 -4.59 -6.54 3.71
N PHE A 158 -4.33 -6.41 5.01
CA PHE A 158 -3.37 -7.27 5.70
C PHE A 158 -3.86 -8.71 5.83
N ASN A 159 -5.16 -8.99 5.63
CA ASN A 159 -5.78 -10.30 5.84
C ASN A 159 -5.52 -10.89 7.25
N SER A 160 -5.21 -10.07 8.25
CA SER A 160 -5.14 -10.48 9.66
C SER A 160 -6.48 -11.06 10.10
N ARG A 161 -6.44 -12.11 10.92
CA ARG A 161 -7.63 -12.80 11.42
C ARG A 161 -7.62 -12.81 12.94
N LEU A 162 -8.77 -13.12 13.53
CA LEU A 162 -8.86 -13.42 14.95
C LEU A 162 -8.49 -14.90 15.19
N GLU A 163 -7.52 -15.16 16.05
CA GLU A 163 -7.16 -16.49 16.55
C GLU A 163 -8.09 -16.90 17.68
N LEU A 164 -9.32 -17.25 17.30
CA LEU A 164 -10.36 -17.63 18.24
C LEU A 164 -10.07 -19.01 18.85
N PRO A 165 -10.24 -19.20 20.17
CA PRO A 165 -10.09 -20.52 20.81
C PRO A 165 -11.13 -21.56 20.37
N LYS A 166 -12.26 -21.10 19.80
CA LYS A 166 -13.36 -21.92 19.31
C LYS A 166 -13.86 -21.34 17.99
N ASP A 167 -14.47 -22.16 17.13
CA ASP A 167 -15.11 -21.74 15.87
C ASP A 167 -16.46 -21.02 16.10
N THR A 168 -16.50 -20.13 17.09
CA THR A 168 -17.66 -19.30 17.43
C THR A 168 -17.20 -17.90 17.79
N TRP A 169 -17.95 -16.89 17.38
CA TRP A 169 -17.67 -15.50 17.74
C TRP A 169 -17.62 -15.32 19.27
N PRO A 170 -16.61 -14.62 19.80
CA PRO A 170 -16.52 -14.36 21.23
C PRO A 170 -17.68 -13.45 21.68
N PRO A 171 -18.22 -13.67 22.90
CA PRO A 171 -19.25 -12.80 23.45
C PRO A 171 -18.68 -11.40 23.76
N GLY A 172 -19.56 -10.42 23.92
CA GLY A 172 -19.18 -9.06 24.30
C GLY A 172 -18.89 -8.13 23.12
N PRO A 173 -18.44 -6.89 23.38
CA PRO A 173 -18.26 -5.88 22.36
C PRO A 173 -17.01 -6.17 21.52
N GLN A 174 -17.07 -5.87 20.21
CA GLN A 174 -15.99 -6.13 19.24
C GLN A 174 -14.59 -5.64 19.64
N PRO A 175 -14.41 -4.49 20.32
CA PRO A 175 -13.08 -4.09 20.80
C PRO A 175 -12.41 -5.12 21.72
N SER A 176 -13.19 -5.91 22.47
CA SER A 176 -12.66 -7.00 23.29
C SER A 176 -12.12 -8.17 22.46
N TRP A 177 -12.48 -8.24 21.17
CA TRP A 177 -12.03 -9.29 20.27
C TRP A 177 -10.60 -9.08 19.77
N LEU A 178 -10.11 -7.85 19.84
CA LEU A 178 -8.77 -7.47 19.41
C LEU A 178 -7.64 -8.19 20.17
N GLN A 179 -7.92 -8.74 21.36
CA GLN A 179 -6.96 -9.58 22.08
C GLN A 179 -6.61 -10.88 21.32
N TRP A 180 -7.41 -11.27 20.32
CA TRP A 180 -7.15 -12.41 19.44
C TRP A 180 -6.68 -12.01 18.04
N ASP A 181 -6.55 -10.72 17.74
CA ASP A 181 -6.12 -10.29 16.41
C ASP A 181 -4.65 -10.65 16.16
N GLN A 182 -4.37 -11.28 15.02
CA GLN A 182 -3.04 -11.78 14.71
C GLN A 182 -1.96 -10.68 14.60
N LEU A 183 -2.34 -9.49 14.15
CA LEU A 183 -1.43 -8.35 14.07
C LEU A 183 -1.06 -7.89 15.49
N LEU A 184 -2.06 -7.72 16.35
CA LEU A 184 -1.88 -7.29 17.74
C LEU A 184 -1.21 -8.35 18.64
N LEU A 185 -1.38 -9.64 18.30
CA LEU A 185 -0.65 -10.74 18.93
C LEU A 185 0.83 -10.80 18.53
N GLY A 186 1.27 -9.98 17.56
CA GLY A 186 2.67 -9.86 17.18
C GLY A 186 3.14 -10.85 16.11
N HIS A 187 2.23 -11.49 15.37
CA HIS A 187 2.60 -12.42 14.28
C HIS A 187 3.33 -11.71 13.12
N PHE A 188 3.22 -10.38 13.01
CA PHE A 188 3.85 -9.57 11.98
C PHE A 188 5.11 -8.89 12.51
N ILE A 189 6.11 -9.69 12.87
CA ILE A 189 7.41 -9.22 13.39
C ILE A 189 8.07 -8.22 12.43
N SER A 190 7.84 -8.36 11.12
CA SER A 190 8.33 -7.44 10.08
C SER A 190 7.80 -6.01 10.17
N LEU A 191 6.72 -5.78 10.93
CA LEU A 191 6.16 -4.45 11.20
C LEU A 191 6.68 -3.85 12.50
N LYS A 192 7.68 -4.47 13.15
CA LYS A 192 8.32 -3.89 14.33
C LYS A 192 8.84 -2.47 14.02
N GLY A 193 8.34 -1.49 14.77
CA GLY A 193 8.65 -0.06 14.58
C GLY A 193 7.51 0.75 13.96
N PHE A 194 6.56 0.10 13.28
CA PHE A 194 5.30 0.73 12.89
C PHE A 194 4.38 0.89 14.10
N ARG A 195 3.47 1.86 14.00
CA ARG A 195 2.43 2.11 15.00
C ARG A 195 1.08 2.07 14.32
N GLU A 196 0.13 1.40 14.96
CA GLU A 196 -1.27 1.38 14.55
C GLU A 196 -2.08 2.26 15.51
N GLY A 197 -3.08 2.96 14.98
CA GLY A 197 -4.03 3.70 15.80
C GLY A 197 -4.95 2.75 16.59
N LEU A 198 -5.65 3.27 17.60
CA LEU A 198 -6.66 2.49 18.31
C LEU A 198 -7.78 2.07 17.35
N VAL A 199 -8.03 0.77 17.26
CA VAL A 199 -9.17 0.22 16.50
C VAL A 199 -10.43 0.35 17.36
N SER A 200 -11.30 1.29 16.99
CA SER A 200 -12.58 1.56 17.68
C SER A 200 -13.79 1.39 16.76
N PHE A 201 -13.63 0.66 15.67
CA PHE A 201 -14.65 0.36 14.67
C PHE A 201 -14.86 -1.17 14.58
N PRO A 202 -16.04 -1.61 14.11
CA PRO A 202 -16.40 -3.02 13.99
C PRO A 202 -15.52 -3.81 13.01
#